data_AF-A0A1F4SRS9-F1
#
_entry.id   AF-A0A1F4SRS9-F1
#
_cell.length_a   1.000
_cell.length_b   1.000
_cell.length_c   1.000
_cell.angle_alpha   90.00
_cell.angle_beta   90.00
_cell.angle_gamma   90.00
#
_symmetry.space_group_name_H-M   'P 1'
#
loop_
_entity.id
_entity.type
_entity.pdbx_description
1 polymer ?
#
loop_
_entity_poly.entity_id
_entity_poly.type
_entity_poly.pdbx_seq_one_letter_code
_entity_poly.pdbx_strand_id
1 'polypeptide(L)'
;MKKTIALFVALAFILSVASLAFGRTLEEEKAAVRDYLKVIDAKIIKYRNQGNTTKVTVLQKEKSATLKRWEKVKAELMAQDEVTPPPQPTPPPPPPVKKPQMVSAPSAGLLGMGIETAVEVGMIGGLVGLTGNVIIPDPMQLGSMIGLSDKAISYKLGVGYAQGNDVNSNAWKAVPIIVDGVITLPADMMEGLSTFIGGGINYVAYRTGQTSGSIGGQIYVGAEGDLGLGGNTYGEVGYSVLRTGTSTKGQYTSKSVTVLIGQKIMF
;
A
#
# COMPACT_ATOMS: atom_id res chain seq x y z
N MET A 1 10.70 -15.80 16.44
CA MET A 1 9.91 -15.68 15.18
C MET A 1 8.55 -15.00 15.37
N LYS A 2 7.69 -15.40 16.32
CA LYS A 2 6.38 -14.74 16.53
C LYS A 2 6.49 -13.25 16.89
N LYS A 3 7.50 -12.87 17.71
CA LYS A 3 7.74 -11.48 18.12
C LYS A 3 8.31 -10.59 17.01
N THR A 4 9.13 -11.15 16.10
CA THR A 4 9.69 -10.42 14.96
C THR A 4 8.66 -10.20 13.86
N ILE A 5 7.76 -11.17 13.62
CA ILE A 5 6.62 -11.00 12.69
C ILE A 5 5.63 -9.96 13.22
N ALA A 6 5.33 -9.98 14.53
CA ALA A 6 4.50 -8.94 15.15
C ALA A 6 5.13 -7.54 15.04
N LEU A 7 6.46 -7.45 15.11
CA LEU A 7 7.18 -6.19 14.94
C LEU A 7 7.06 -5.67 13.50
N PHE A 8 7.24 -6.53 12.49
CA PHE A 8 7.10 -6.15 11.08
C PHE A 8 5.66 -5.78 10.71
N VAL A 9 4.66 -6.50 11.23
CA VAL A 9 3.24 -6.17 11.01
C VAL A 9 2.87 -4.89 11.75
N ALA A 10 3.39 -4.65 12.96
CA ALA A 10 3.19 -3.39 13.66
C ALA A 10 3.89 -2.23 12.95
N LEU A 11 5.09 -2.43 12.41
CA LEU A 11 5.82 -1.41 11.65
C LEU A 11 5.10 -1.08 10.34
N ALA A 12 4.61 -2.09 9.62
CA ALA A 12 3.80 -1.93 8.41
C ALA A 12 2.44 -1.26 8.70
N PHE A 13 1.81 -1.60 9.83
CA PHE A 13 0.58 -0.93 10.27
C PHE A 13 0.83 0.53 10.65
N ILE A 14 1.93 0.82 11.36
CA ILE A 14 2.34 2.19 11.71
C ILE A 14 2.68 3.00 10.44
N LEU A 15 3.35 2.39 9.46
CA LEU A 15 3.63 3.02 8.17
C LEU A 15 2.35 3.24 7.33
N SER A 16 1.39 2.31 7.37
CA SER A 16 0.09 2.46 6.69
C SER A 16 -0.85 3.46 7.36
N VAL A 17 -0.69 3.66 8.68
CA VAL A 17 -1.43 4.70 9.43
C VAL A 17 -0.75 6.05 9.27
N ALA A 18 0.57 6.10 9.12
CA ALA A 18 1.30 7.32 8.78
C ALA A 18 0.97 7.83 7.37
N SER A 19 0.69 6.95 6.41
CA SER A 19 0.16 7.36 5.08
C SER A 19 -1.31 7.79 5.10
N LEU A 20 -2.07 7.52 6.18
CA LEU A 20 -3.41 8.05 6.40
C LEU A 20 -3.42 9.39 7.17
N ALA A 21 -2.25 9.90 7.56
CA ALA A 21 -2.09 11.09 8.40
C ALA A 21 -1.71 12.37 7.65
N PHE A 22 -1.61 12.34 6.32
CA PHE A 22 -1.37 13.54 5.51
C PHE A 22 -2.61 13.83 4.67
N GLY A 23 -3.45 14.74 5.15
CA GLY A 23 -4.57 15.29 4.37
C GLY A 23 -5.86 15.59 5.11
N ARG A 24 -6.05 15.11 6.35
CA ARG A 24 -7.31 15.36 7.07
C ARG A 24 -7.37 16.79 7.58
N THR A 25 -8.49 17.45 7.32
CA THR A 25 -8.77 18.77 7.92
C THR A 25 -8.95 18.63 9.44
N LEU A 26 -8.72 19.71 10.20
CA LEU A 26 -8.86 19.70 11.67
C LEU A 26 -10.24 19.19 12.13
N GLU A 27 -11.28 19.44 11.34
CA GLU A 27 -12.64 18.94 11.64
C GLU A 27 -12.81 17.44 11.37
N GLU A 28 -12.14 16.86 10.37
CA GLU A 28 -12.16 15.42 10.09
C GLU A 28 -11.37 14.63 11.14
N GLU A 29 -10.22 15.13 11.58
CA GLU A 29 -9.47 14.50 12.65
C GLU A 29 -10.23 14.56 13.98
N LYS A 30 -10.86 15.70 14.28
CA LYS A 30 -11.72 15.87 15.46
C LYS A 30 -12.92 14.94 15.43
N ALA A 31 -13.52 14.70 14.27
CA ALA A 31 -14.59 13.73 14.10
C ALA A 31 -14.10 12.30 14.36
N ALA A 32 -12.96 11.91 13.76
CA ALA A 32 -12.37 10.59 13.95
C ALA A 32 -11.97 10.31 15.41
N VAL A 33 -11.35 11.28 16.09
CA VAL A 33 -11.01 11.18 17.52
C VAL A 33 -12.26 11.07 18.38
N ARG A 34 -13.31 11.85 18.08
CA ARG A 34 -14.58 11.78 18.81
C ARG A 34 -15.23 10.41 18.68
N ASP A 35 -15.29 9.84 17.49
CA ASP A 35 -15.92 8.53 17.27
C ASP A 35 -15.10 7.39 17.90
N TYR A 36 -13.78 7.50 17.88
CA TYR A 36 -12.90 6.60 18.62
C TYR A 36 -13.14 6.66 20.14
N LEU A 37 -13.25 7.86 20.72
CA LEU A 37 -13.52 8.05 22.15
C LEU A 37 -14.90 7.50 22.55
N LYS A 38 -15.93 7.62 21.71
CA LYS A 38 -17.25 7.00 21.95
C LYS A 38 -17.14 5.48 22.05
N VAL A 39 -16.35 4.84 21.18
CA VAL A 39 -16.15 3.38 21.21
C VAL A 39 -15.40 2.96 22.48
N ILE A 40 -14.39 3.72 22.90
CA ILE A 40 -13.68 3.47 24.16
C ILE A 40 -14.64 3.61 25.36
N ASP A 41 -15.48 4.64 25.39
CA ASP A 41 -16.44 4.85 26.48
C ASP A 41 -17.49 3.73 26.55
N ALA A 42 -18.00 3.29 25.41
CA ALA A 42 -18.89 2.13 25.34
C ALA A 42 -18.23 0.85 25.89
N LYS A 43 -16.94 0.63 25.56
CA LYS A 43 -16.16 -0.50 26.10
C LYS A 43 -15.92 -0.36 27.61
N ILE A 44 -15.64 0.84 28.11
CA ILE A 44 -15.47 1.09 29.55
C ILE A 44 -16.76 0.78 30.29
N ILE A 45 -17.91 1.25 29.82
CA ILE A 45 -19.22 0.96 30.42
C ILE A 45 -19.48 -0.55 30.43
N LYS A 46 -19.26 -1.22 29.29
CA LYS A 46 -19.42 -2.67 29.18
C LYS A 46 -18.56 -3.44 30.19
N TYR A 47 -17.27 -3.13 30.27
CA TYR A 47 -16.36 -3.85 31.18
C TYR A 47 -16.55 -3.46 32.66
N ARG A 48 -17.04 -2.25 32.94
CA ARG A 48 -17.47 -1.84 34.28
C ARG A 48 -18.69 -2.64 34.74
N ASN A 49 -19.68 -2.82 33.88
CA ASN A 49 -20.86 -3.64 34.18
C ASN A 49 -20.52 -5.13 34.35
N GLN A 50 -19.40 -5.58 33.78
CA GLN A 50 -18.87 -6.94 33.95
C GLN A 50 -17.93 -7.10 35.16
N GLY A 51 -17.71 -6.04 35.96
CA GLY A 51 -16.80 -6.08 37.10
C GLY A 51 -15.31 -6.23 36.73
N ASN A 52 -14.94 -6.07 35.45
CA ASN A 52 -13.57 -6.26 34.99
C ASN A 52 -12.73 -4.99 35.17
N THR A 53 -12.29 -4.75 36.40
CA THR A 53 -11.55 -3.55 36.81
C THR A 53 -10.23 -3.39 36.07
N THR A 54 -9.51 -4.49 35.77
CA THR A 54 -8.24 -4.46 35.03
C THR A 54 -8.43 -3.89 33.62
N LYS A 55 -9.44 -4.35 32.88
CA LYS A 55 -9.72 -3.84 31.53
C LYS A 55 -10.22 -2.39 31.54
N VAL A 56 -10.99 -2.01 32.56
CA VAL A 56 -11.42 -0.62 32.75
C VAL A 56 -10.22 0.31 32.93
N THR A 57 -9.26 -0.05 33.78
CA THR A 57 -8.04 0.75 34.01
C THR A 57 -7.20 0.90 32.74
N VAL A 58 -7.04 -0.18 31.96
CA VAL A 58 -6.32 -0.14 30.68
C VAL A 58 -7.00 0.81 29.69
N LEU A 59 -8.33 0.70 29.53
CA LEU A 59 -9.09 1.54 28.61
C LEU A 59 -9.14 3.02 29.06
N GLN A 60 -9.15 3.29 30.37
CA GLN A 60 -9.03 4.66 30.89
C GLN A 60 -7.66 5.27 30.61
N LYS A 61 -6.59 4.47 30.72
CA LYS A 61 -5.23 4.89 30.36
C LYS A 61 -5.11 5.15 28.86
N GLU A 62 -5.74 4.33 28.03
CA GLU A 62 -5.81 4.51 26.58
C GLU A 62 -6.62 5.75 26.18
N LYS A 63 -7.75 6.00 26.86
CA LYS A 63 -8.56 7.22 26.68
C LYS A 63 -7.74 8.48 26.96
N SER A 64 -7.06 8.53 28.10
CA SER A 64 -6.23 9.69 28.47
C SER A 64 -5.01 9.87 27.56
N ALA A 65 -4.39 8.78 27.11
CA ALA A 65 -3.31 8.85 26.12
C ALA A 65 -3.80 9.40 24.77
N THR A 66 -5.01 9.02 24.35
CA THR A 66 -5.61 9.52 23.12
C THR A 66 -5.94 11.00 23.20
N LEU A 67 -6.50 11.47 24.32
CA LEU A 67 -6.76 12.89 24.55
C LEU A 67 -5.47 13.73 24.52
N LYS A 68 -4.38 13.25 25.14
CA LYS A 68 -3.08 13.94 25.10
C LYS A 68 -2.50 14.02 23.69
N ARG A 69 -2.64 12.97 22.89
CA ARG A 69 -2.21 12.99 21.48
C ARG A 69 -3.03 13.99 20.68
N TRP A 70 -4.35 14.03 20.91
CA TRP A 70 -5.24 14.98 20.26
C TRP A 70 -4.88 16.43 20.59
N GLU A 71 -4.58 16.77 21.85
CA GLU A 71 -4.14 18.12 22.19
C GLU A 71 -2.85 18.52 21.49
N LYS A 72 -1.90 17.59 21.37
CA LYS A 72 -0.65 17.81 20.64
C LYS A 72 -0.91 18.09 19.15
N VAL A 73 -1.72 17.25 18.50
CA VAL A 73 -2.07 17.41 17.08
C VAL A 73 -2.85 18.70 16.84
N LYS A 74 -3.80 19.03 17.72
CA LYS A 74 -4.53 20.30 17.66
C LYS A 74 -3.59 21.51 17.77
N ALA A 75 -2.59 21.46 18.66
CA ALA A 75 -1.60 22.53 18.79
C ALA A 75 -0.69 22.66 17.56
N GLU A 76 -0.27 21.54 16.96
CA GLU A 76 0.54 21.52 15.73
C GLU A 76 -0.24 22.08 14.52
N LEU A 77 -1.52 21.75 14.39
CA LEU A 77 -2.39 22.27 13.34
C LEU A 77 -2.75 23.76 13.55
N MET A 78 -3.02 24.19 14.79
CA MET A 78 -3.26 25.61 15.10
C MET A 78 -2.00 26.48 14.90
N ALA A 79 -0.81 25.94 15.19
CA ALA A 79 0.46 26.64 14.95
C ALA A 79 0.80 26.76 13.45
N GLN A 80 0.28 25.86 12.60
CA GLN A 80 0.40 25.99 11.14
C GLN A 80 -0.49 27.11 10.57
N ASP A 81 -1.60 27.44 11.22
CA ASP A 81 -2.51 28.53 10.81
C ASP A 81 -2.04 29.93 11.29
N GLU A 82 -1.08 30.03 12.22
CA GLU A 82 -0.62 31.31 12.82
C GLU A 82 0.55 32.00 12.09
N VAL A 83 0.87 31.61 10.85
CA VAL A 83 1.82 32.36 10.02
C VAL A 83 1.12 33.59 9.43
N THR A 84 1.22 34.71 10.15
CA THR A 84 1.03 36.14 9.80
C THR A 84 0.16 36.55 8.59
N PRO A 85 -0.72 37.57 8.71
CA PRO A 85 -1.52 38.06 7.59
C PRO A 85 -0.63 38.52 6.41
N PRO A 86 -0.99 38.20 5.15
CA PRO A 86 -0.20 38.59 4.00
C PRO A 86 -0.14 40.12 3.85
N PRO A 87 1.02 40.71 3.51
CA PRO A 87 1.09 42.12 3.13
C PRO A 87 0.19 42.39 1.92
N GLN A 88 -0.38 43.60 1.86
CA GLN A 88 -1.33 44.04 0.83
C GLN A 88 -0.86 43.71 -0.61
N PRO A 89 -1.79 43.35 -1.52
CA PRO A 89 -1.44 42.98 -2.88
C PRO A 89 -0.88 44.18 -3.65
N THR A 90 0.38 44.07 -4.07
CA THR A 90 0.87 44.81 -5.23
C THR A 90 0.17 44.29 -6.50
N PRO A 91 -0.07 45.14 -7.52
CA PRO A 91 -0.70 44.71 -8.76
C PRO A 91 0.04 43.50 -9.32
N PRO A 92 -0.68 42.45 -9.76
CA PRO A 92 -0.04 41.21 -10.16
C PRO A 92 0.91 41.48 -11.33
N PRO A 93 2.19 41.07 -11.23
CA PRO A 93 2.99 40.84 -12.42
C PRO A 93 2.22 39.89 -13.35
N PRO A 94 2.32 40.05 -14.67
CA PRO A 94 1.72 39.11 -15.61
C PRO A 94 2.07 37.69 -15.14
N PRO A 95 1.08 36.78 -15.07
CA PRO A 95 1.30 35.48 -14.47
C PRO A 95 2.54 34.85 -15.11
N PRO A 96 3.56 34.45 -14.33
CA PRO A 96 4.57 33.59 -14.89
C PRO A 96 3.79 32.40 -15.44
N VAL A 97 3.92 32.17 -16.74
CA VAL A 97 3.43 30.97 -17.41
C VAL A 97 3.70 29.84 -16.44
N LYS A 98 2.65 29.22 -15.89
CA LYS A 98 2.80 28.02 -15.07
C LYS A 98 3.65 27.12 -15.94
N LYS A 99 4.94 26.99 -15.62
CA LYS A 99 5.72 25.90 -16.16
C LYS A 99 4.86 24.69 -15.82
N PRO A 100 4.45 23.88 -16.81
CA PRO A 100 3.80 22.63 -16.52
C PRO A 100 4.59 22.04 -15.36
N GLN A 101 3.93 21.74 -14.24
CA GLN A 101 4.54 20.88 -13.25
C GLN A 101 5.09 19.74 -14.08
N MET A 102 6.41 19.60 -14.10
CA MET A 102 7.04 18.47 -14.76
C MET A 102 6.46 17.28 -14.02
N VAL A 103 5.39 16.71 -14.58
CA VAL A 103 5.22 15.27 -14.63
C VAL A 103 6.61 14.83 -15.01
N SER A 104 7.32 14.20 -14.06
CA SER A 104 8.66 13.70 -14.28
C SER A 104 8.67 13.13 -15.68
N ALA A 105 9.47 13.75 -16.56
CA ALA A 105 9.56 13.29 -17.94
C ALA A 105 9.78 11.79 -17.85
N PRO A 106 9.05 10.96 -18.62
CA PRO A 106 9.21 9.52 -18.55
C PRO A 106 10.69 9.26 -18.74
N SER A 107 11.32 8.85 -17.64
CA SER A 107 12.74 8.55 -17.62
C SER A 107 12.91 7.46 -18.65
N ALA A 108 13.86 7.65 -19.56
CA ALA A 108 14.14 6.68 -20.61
C ALA A 108 14.82 5.45 -19.97
N GLY A 109 14.06 4.68 -19.17
CA GLY A 109 14.58 3.64 -18.29
C GLY A 109 15.38 2.60 -19.06
N LEU A 110 16.44 2.08 -18.43
CA LEU A 110 17.46 1.04 -18.72
C LEU A 110 17.85 0.69 -20.17
N LEU A 111 16.99 0.89 -21.17
CA LEU A 111 17.20 0.64 -22.61
C LEU A 111 16.60 1.74 -23.50
N GLY A 112 16.26 2.92 -22.95
CA GLY A 112 15.61 4.00 -23.71
C GLY A 112 14.15 3.70 -24.09
N MET A 113 13.60 2.58 -23.62
CA MET A 113 12.24 2.11 -23.89
C MET A 113 11.24 2.48 -22.77
N GLY A 114 11.68 3.25 -21.76
CA GLY A 114 10.83 3.57 -20.61
C GLY A 114 10.49 2.36 -19.75
N ILE A 115 11.38 1.36 -19.71
CA ILE A 115 11.21 0.17 -18.88
C ILE A 115 11.58 0.53 -17.45
N GLU A 116 10.59 0.48 -16.56
CA GLU A 116 10.81 0.66 -15.13
C GLU A 116 11.01 -0.72 -14.48
N THR A 117 11.85 -0.78 -13.46
CA THR A 117 11.96 -1.99 -12.63
C THR A 117 11.43 -1.70 -11.25
N ALA A 118 10.89 -2.70 -10.58
CA ALA A 118 10.47 -2.57 -9.21
C ALA A 118 10.88 -3.80 -8.39
N VAL A 119 11.25 -3.56 -7.15
CA VAL A 119 11.46 -4.61 -6.17
C VAL A 119 10.38 -4.48 -5.11
N GLU A 120 9.65 -5.55 -4.84
CA GLU A 120 8.61 -5.59 -3.81
C GLU A 120 8.94 -6.63 -2.75
N VAL A 121 8.59 -6.32 -1.51
CA VAL A 121 8.74 -7.21 -0.36
C VAL A 121 7.47 -7.21 0.47
N GLY A 122 7.08 -8.36 1.00
CA GLY A 122 5.94 -8.48 1.89
C GLY A 122 5.32 -9.86 1.87
N MET A 123 3.98 -9.92 1.85
CA MET A 123 3.21 -11.15 1.85
C MET A 123 2.55 -11.38 0.49
N ILE A 124 2.84 -12.51 -0.17
CA ILE A 124 2.26 -12.95 -1.44
C ILE A 124 1.39 -14.18 -1.17
N GLY A 125 0.07 -14.02 -1.28
CA GLY A 125 -0.86 -15.11 -1.00
C GLY A 125 -0.68 -15.71 0.40
N GLY A 126 -0.25 -14.92 1.39
CA GLY A 126 -0.04 -15.34 2.78
C GLY A 126 1.38 -15.85 3.08
N LEU A 127 2.29 -15.82 2.12
CA LEU A 127 3.69 -16.19 2.28
C LEU A 127 4.59 -14.98 2.28
N VAL A 128 5.62 -14.98 3.11
CA VAL A 128 6.62 -13.91 3.05
C VAL A 128 7.43 -14.07 1.78
N GLY A 129 7.53 -13.03 0.96
CA GLY A 129 8.19 -13.08 -0.32
C GLY A 129 8.82 -11.77 -0.75
N LEU A 130 9.61 -11.89 -1.81
CA LEU A 130 10.28 -10.83 -2.54
C LEU A 130 10.01 -11.04 -4.03
N THR A 131 9.69 -9.99 -4.76
CA THR A 131 9.46 -9.99 -6.20
C THR A 131 10.31 -8.93 -6.87
N GLY A 132 10.92 -9.30 -7.99
CA GLY A 132 11.53 -8.37 -8.93
C GLY A 132 10.65 -8.28 -10.16
N ASN A 133 10.22 -7.08 -10.51
CA ASN A 133 9.28 -6.81 -11.58
C ASN A 133 9.87 -5.87 -12.62
N VAL A 134 9.47 -6.09 -13.86
CA VAL A 134 9.64 -5.20 -14.98
C VAL A 134 8.27 -4.63 -15.31
N ILE A 135 8.16 -3.30 -15.27
CA ILE A 135 6.95 -2.57 -15.61
C ILE A 135 7.10 -2.12 -17.06
N ILE A 136 6.19 -2.60 -17.89
CA ILE A 136 6.15 -2.37 -19.32
C ILE A 136 5.00 -1.40 -19.60
N PRO A 137 5.26 -0.24 -20.24
CA PRO A 137 4.19 0.66 -20.64
C PRO A 137 3.27 -0.02 -21.65
N ASP A 138 1.99 0.35 -21.68
CA ASP A 138 1.02 -0.23 -22.60
C ASP A 138 1.42 -0.02 -24.08
N PRO A 139 1.89 -1.06 -24.79
CA PRO A 139 2.34 -0.92 -26.15
C PRO A 139 1.18 -0.73 -27.14
N MET A 140 -0.04 -1.06 -26.72
CA MET A 140 -1.23 -1.03 -27.55
C MET A 140 -2.09 0.21 -27.32
N GLN A 141 -1.73 1.06 -26.35
CA GLN A 141 -2.49 2.26 -25.97
C GLN A 141 -3.97 1.93 -25.70
N LEU A 142 -4.25 0.77 -25.12
CA LEU A 142 -5.60 0.35 -24.71
C LEU A 142 -6.23 1.37 -23.76
N GLY A 143 -5.41 2.11 -22.99
CA GLY A 143 -5.87 3.21 -22.14
C GLY A 143 -6.73 4.21 -22.91
N SER A 144 -6.26 4.71 -24.05
CA SER A 144 -7.00 5.68 -24.86
C SER A 144 -8.24 5.10 -25.51
N MET A 145 -8.24 3.81 -25.84
CA MET A 145 -9.41 3.12 -26.39
C MET A 145 -10.61 3.08 -25.42
N ILE A 146 -10.34 3.11 -24.11
CA ILE A 146 -11.37 3.13 -23.07
C ILE A 146 -11.55 4.50 -22.40
N GLY A 147 -10.98 5.56 -22.99
CA GLY A 147 -11.11 6.93 -22.49
C GLY A 147 -10.24 7.26 -21.27
N LEU A 148 -9.24 6.43 -20.96
CA LEU A 148 -8.21 6.72 -19.97
C LEU A 148 -6.99 7.38 -20.64
N SER A 149 -6.07 7.92 -19.85
CA SER A 149 -4.82 8.47 -20.39
C SER A 149 -3.95 7.36 -20.99
N ASP A 150 -3.09 7.71 -21.96
CA ASP A 150 -2.16 6.77 -22.61
C ASP A 150 -1.18 6.09 -21.62
N LYS A 151 -1.05 6.65 -20.42
CA LYS A 151 -0.19 6.15 -19.33
C LYS A 151 -0.99 5.49 -18.21
N ALA A 152 -2.30 5.38 -18.34
CA ALA A 152 -3.13 4.77 -17.30
C ALA A 152 -2.92 3.26 -17.23
N ILE A 153 -2.58 2.60 -18.34
CA ILE A 153 -2.39 1.15 -18.36
C ILE A 153 -0.89 0.83 -18.41
N SER A 154 -0.48 -0.13 -17.59
CA SER A 154 0.85 -0.72 -17.61
C SER A 154 0.77 -2.22 -17.33
N TYR A 155 1.81 -2.95 -17.71
CA TYR A 155 1.91 -4.38 -17.49
C TYR A 155 3.09 -4.67 -16.57
N LYS A 156 2.88 -5.51 -15.55
CA LYS A 156 3.90 -5.93 -14.59
C LYS A 156 4.29 -7.37 -14.91
N LEU A 157 5.54 -7.59 -15.31
CA LEU A 157 6.12 -8.93 -15.49
C LEU A 157 7.14 -9.18 -14.39
N GLY A 158 6.86 -10.15 -13.53
CA GLY A 158 7.62 -10.38 -12.30
C GLY A 158 8.12 -11.81 -12.14
N VAL A 159 9.23 -11.95 -11.43
CA VAL A 159 9.64 -13.21 -10.81
C VAL A 159 9.84 -12.98 -9.32
N GLY A 160 9.37 -13.93 -8.52
CA GLY A 160 9.46 -13.84 -7.08
C GLY A 160 10.04 -15.06 -6.42
N TYR A 161 10.30 -14.92 -5.13
CA TYR A 161 10.54 -16.00 -4.19
C TYR A 161 9.61 -15.79 -3.00
N ALA A 162 8.83 -16.81 -2.66
CA ALA A 162 7.90 -16.79 -1.54
C ALA A 162 8.12 -18.02 -0.66
N GLN A 163 8.06 -17.84 0.65
CA GLN A 163 8.20 -18.91 1.62
C GLN A 163 7.25 -18.73 2.82
N GLY A 164 6.73 -19.85 3.32
CA GLY A 164 5.86 -19.85 4.48
C GLY A 164 5.14 -21.18 4.63
N ASN A 165 3.99 -21.12 5.28
CA ASN A 165 3.10 -22.26 5.43
C ASN A 165 1.87 -22.05 4.53
N ASP A 166 1.40 -23.11 3.89
CA ASP A 166 0.15 -23.07 3.12
C ASP A 166 -1.09 -23.10 4.04
N VAL A 167 -2.29 -23.15 3.43
CA VAL A 167 -3.57 -23.23 4.17
C VAL A 167 -3.70 -24.50 5.03
N ASN A 168 -2.90 -25.53 4.75
CA ASN A 168 -2.86 -26.79 5.48
C ASN A 168 -1.67 -26.86 6.45
N SER A 169 -1.03 -25.72 6.75
CA SER A 169 0.15 -25.61 7.63
C SER A 169 1.40 -26.37 7.15
N ASN A 170 1.48 -26.70 5.87
CA ASN A 170 2.67 -27.31 5.28
C ASN A 170 3.67 -26.23 4.89
N ALA A 171 4.91 -26.38 5.32
CA ALA A 171 6.00 -25.52 4.89
C ALA A 171 6.20 -25.67 3.37
N TRP A 172 6.17 -24.56 2.64
CA TRP A 172 6.45 -24.54 1.21
C TRP A 172 7.21 -23.28 0.81
N LYS A 173 8.08 -23.45 -0.18
CA LYS A 173 8.77 -22.36 -0.88
C LYS A 173 8.35 -22.42 -2.34
N ALA A 174 8.16 -21.26 -2.95
CA ALA A 174 7.65 -21.11 -4.30
C ALA A 174 8.44 -20.02 -5.05
N VAL A 175 8.64 -20.24 -6.34
CA VAL A 175 9.16 -19.23 -7.28
C VAL A 175 8.04 -18.89 -8.25
N PRO A 176 7.17 -17.90 -7.93
CA PRO A 176 6.14 -17.45 -8.84
C PRO A 176 6.72 -16.60 -9.97
N ILE A 177 6.21 -16.83 -11.18
CA ILE A 177 6.27 -15.89 -12.30
C ILE A 177 4.92 -15.18 -12.33
N ILE A 178 4.91 -13.85 -12.43
CA ILE A 178 3.74 -13.00 -12.27
C ILE A 178 3.56 -12.17 -13.54
N VAL A 179 2.32 -12.10 -14.03
CA VAL A 179 1.94 -11.25 -15.15
C VAL A 179 0.66 -10.52 -14.78
N ASP A 180 0.76 -9.21 -14.51
CA ASP A 180 -0.37 -8.36 -14.13
C ASP A 180 -0.59 -7.23 -15.13
N GLY A 181 -1.86 -6.85 -15.30
CA GLY A 181 -2.25 -5.55 -15.84
C GLY A 181 -2.53 -4.60 -14.69
N VAL A 182 -2.04 -3.37 -14.79
CA VAL A 182 -2.20 -2.31 -13.78
C VAL A 182 -2.85 -1.11 -14.44
N ILE A 183 -3.92 -0.61 -13.82
CA ILE A 183 -4.64 0.59 -14.21
C ILE A 183 -4.40 1.64 -13.12
N THR A 184 -3.65 2.69 -13.46
CA THR A 184 -3.42 3.85 -12.62
C THR A 184 -4.58 4.83 -12.78
N LEU A 185 -5.20 5.17 -11.66
CA LEU A 185 -6.27 6.15 -11.61
C LEU A 185 -5.67 7.57 -11.61
N PRO A 186 -6.30 8.54 -12.30
CA PRO A 186 -5.86 9.92 -12.28
C PRO A 186 -5.79 10.46 -10.84
N ALA A 187 -4.69 11.11 -10.49
CA ALA A 187 -4.49 11.71 -9.16
C ALA A 187 -5.59 12.73 -8.81
N ASP A 188 -6.16 13.40 -9.81
CA ASP A 188 -7.27 14.35 -9.66
C ASP A 188 -8.54 13.71 -9.10
N MET A 189 -8.72 12.40 -9.28
CA MET A 189 -9.87 11.67 -8.73
C MET A 189 -9.71 11.34 -7.24
N MET A 190 -8.49 11.45 -6.70
CA MET A 190 -8.13 10.99 -5.35
C MET A 190 -7.29 12.03 -4.60
N GLU A 191 -7.61 13.32 -4.79
CA GLU A 191 -7.02 14.46 -4.06
C GLU A 191 -5.48 14.53 -4.14
N GLY A 192 -4.90 14.13 -5.29
CA GLY A 192 -3.45 14.14 -5.52
C GLY A 192 -2.74 12.82 -5.17
N LEU A 193 -3.44 11.81 -4.66
CA LEU A 193 -2.88 10.48 -4.43
C LEU A 193 -2.87 9.65 -5.72
N SER A 194 -1.68 9.20 -6.13
CA SER A 194 -1.54 8.30 -7.28
C SER A 194 -1.94 6.89 -6.87
N THR A 195 -3.18 6.50 -7.15
CA THR A 195 -3.72 5.17 -6.83
C THR A 195 -3.78 4.30 -8.06
N PHE A 196 -3.68 2.99 -7.88
CA PHE A 196 -3.75 2.02 -8.97
C PHE A 196 -4.51 0.76 -8.55
N ILE A 197 -5.13 0.11 -9.53
CA ILE A 197 -5.77 -1.18 -9.39
C ILE A 197 -5.06 -2.13 -10.34
N GLY A 198 -4.67 -3.31 -9.84
CA GLY A 198 -4.01 -4.31 -10.65
C GLY A 198 -4.65 -5.67 -10.51
N GLY A 199 -4.44 -6.50 -11.52
CA GLY A 199 -4.86 -7.88 -11.50
C GLY A 199 -4.17 -8.68 -12.58
N GLY A 200 -4.03 -9.97 -12.33
CA GLY A 200 -3.27 -10.82 -13.22
C GLY A 200 -3.22 -12.28 -12.82
N ILE A 201 -2.30 -12.97 -13.47
CA ILE A 201 -2.06 -14.39 -13.31
C ILE A 201 -0.67 -14.62 -12.76
N ASN A 202 -0.53 -15.68 -11.97
CA ASN A 202 0.77 -16.13 -11.50
C ASN A 202 0.93 -17.62 -11.80
N TYR A 203 2.16 -18.04 -12.07
CA TYR A 203 2.52 -19.43 -12.31
C TYR A 203 3.68 -19.80 -11.39
N VAL A 204 3.49 -20.81 -10.54
CA VAL A 204 4.55 -21.27 -9.64
C VAL A 204 5.52 -22.16 -10.42
N ALA A 205 6.62 -21.58 -10.91
CA ALA A 205 7.60 -22.27 -11.74
C ALA A 205 8.39 -23.34 -10.97
N TYR A 206 8.70 -23.07 -9.70
CA TYR A 206 9.44 -24.00 -8.85
C TYR A 206 8.90 -24.05 -7.43
N ARG A 207 8.99 -25.22 -6.81
CA ARG A 207 8.56 -25.46 -5.43
C ARG A 207 9.50 -26.42 -4.69
N THR A 208 9.60 -26.28 -3.38
CA THR A 208 10.16 -27.33 -2.50
C THR A 208 9.48 -28.67 -2.76
N GLY A 209 10.26 -29.67 -3.17
CA GLY A 209 9.76 -30.96 -3.66
C GLY A 209 9.79 -31.12 -5.20
N GLN A 210 10.33 -30.14 -5.93
CA GLN A 210 10.60 -30.14 -7.38
C GLN A 210 9.36 -30.33 -8.27
N THR A 211 8.18 -29.91 -7.81
CA THR A 211 6.97 -29.91 -8.63
C THR A 211 6.71 -28.52 -9.20
N SER A 212 6.52 -28.46 -10.52
CA SER A 212 5.94 -27.28 -11.16
C SER A 212 4.50 -27.11 -10.67
N GLY A 213 4.11 -25.86 -10.49
CA GLY A 213 2.79 -25.50 -10.02
C GLY A 213 1.76 -25.38 -11.13
N SER A 214 0.67 -24.69 -10.81
CA SER A 214 -0.39 -24.38 -11.77
C SER A 214 -0.68 -22.89 -11.78
N ILE A 215 -1.56 -22.47 -12.69
CA ILE A 215 -1.93 -21.07 -12.83
C ILE A 215 -2.81 -20.65 -11.64
N GLY A 216 -2.35 -19.62 -10.95
CA GLY A 216 -3.06 -18.86 -9.95
C GLY A 216 -3.49 -17.49 -10.48
N GLY A 217 -4.02 -16.66 -9.59
CA GLY A 217 -4.47 -15.32 -9.94
C GLY A 217 -4.37 -14.37 -8.77
N GLN A 218 -4.33 -13.08 -9.08
CA GLN A 218 -4.28 -12.02 -8.08
C GLN A 218 -5.04 -10.78 -8.53
N ILE A 219 -5.56 -10.07 -7.53
CA ILE A 219 -6.14 -8.74 -7.66
C ILE A 219 -5.66 -7.89 -6.50
N TYR A 220 -5.39 -6.62 -6.73
CA TYR A 220 -4.88 -5.71 -5.71
C TYR A 220 -5.23 -4.26 -6.02
N VAL A 221 -5.19 -3.43 -4.99
CA VAL A 221 -5.24 -1.98 -5.06
C VAL A 221 -4.01 -1.42 -4.34
N GLY A 222 -3.46 -0.33 -4.85
CA GLY A 222 -2.28 0.29 -4.26
C GLY A 222 -2.26 1.79 -4.43
N ALA A 223 -1.29 2.40 -3.76
CA ALA A 223 -0.99 3.81 -3.85
C ALA A 223 0.51 4.01 -3.97
N GLU A 224 0.92 4.99 -4.77
CA GLU A 224 2.29 5.41 -4.97
C GLU A 224 2.54 6.76 -4.29
N GLY A 225 3.73 6.93 -3.74
CA GLY A 225 4.21 8.18 -3.15
C GLY A 225 5.72 8.26 -3.19
N ASP A 226 6.26 9.47 -3.24
CA ASP A 226 7.69 9.70 -3.14
C ASP A 226 8.10 9.81 -1.66
N LEU A 227 8.82 8.81 -1.15
CA LEU A 227 9.38 8.82 0.20
C LEU A 227 10.81 9.38 0.24
N GLY A 228 11.34 9.90 -0.87
CA GLY A 228 12.68 10.48 -0.96
C GLY A 228 13.81 9.45 -1.01
N LEU A 229 13.52 8.19 -1.37
CA LEU A 229 14.48 7.08 -1.43
C LEU A 229 15.09 6.87 -2.83
N GLY A 230 15.03 7.87 -3.72
CA GLY A 230 15.58 7.79 -5.07
C GLY A 230 14.66 7.15 -6.11
N GLY A 231 13.36 7.02 -5.82
CA GLY A 231 12.31 6.61 -6.76
C GLY A 231 10.94 6.56 -6.08
N ASN A 232 9.88 6.25 -6.85
CA ASN A 232 8.53 6.14 -6.30
C ASN A 232 8.39 4.87 -5.44
N THR A 233 8.09 5.05 -4.17
CA THR A 233 7.67 3.96 -3.29
C THR A 233 6.18 3.72 -3.47
N TYR A 234 5.75 2.48 -3.38
CA TYR A 234 4.32 2.15 -3.42
C TYR A 234 3.97 1.06 -2.42
N GLY A 235 2.71 1.07 -2.00
CA GLY A 235 2.13 0.01 -1.19
C GLY A 235 0.94 -0.59 -1.91
N GLU A 236 0.82 -1.91 -1.89
CA GLU A 236 -0.32 -2.64 -2.46
C GLU A 236 -0.91 -3.63 -1.45
N VAL A 237 -2.24 -3.71 -1.46
CA VAL A 237 -3.03 -4.65 -0.68
C VAL A 237 -4.00 -5.36 -1.61
N GLY A 238 -4.09 -6.68 -1.49
CA GLY A 238 -4.91 -7.46 -2.40
C GLY A 238 -5.18 -8.86 -1.91
N TYR A 239 -5.60 -9.71 -2.85
CA TYR A 239 -5.83 -11.13 -2.65
C TYR A 239 -5.12 -11.90 -3.75
N SER A 240 -4.30 -12.87 -3.35
CA SER A 240 -3.56 -13.71 -4.29
C SER A 240 -3.77 -15.18 -3.96
N VAL A 241 -3.87 -15.97 -5.04
CA VAL A 241 -4.03 -17.42 -5.00
C VAL A 241 -2.83 -18.01 -5.72
N LEU A 242 -1.91 -18.60 -4.96
CA LEU A 242 -0.79 -19.40 -5.47
C LEU A 242 -1.21 -20.87 -5.47
N ARG A 243 -1.14 -21.53 -6.63
CA ARG A 243 -1.52 -22.93 -6.78
C ARG A 243 -0.35 -23.79 -7.23
N THR A 244 -0.33 -25.01 -6.72
CA THR A 244 0.49 -26.08 -7.30
C THR A 244 -0.43 -27.13 -7.91
N GLY A 245 -0.04 -27.69 -9.05
CA GLY A 245 -0.83 -28.70 -9.75
C GLY A 245 -1.05 -29.96 -8.90
N THR A 246 -1.88 -30.87 -9.42
CA THR A 246 -2.09 -32.20 -8.84
C THR A 246 -0.78 -33.00 -8.85
N SER A 247 -0.06 -32.95 -7.74
CA SER A 247 1.03 -33.87 -7.44
C SER A 247 0.48 -35.07 -6.68
N THR A 248 1.12 -36.22 -6.83
CA THR A 248 0.95 -37.40 -5.95
C THR A 248 1.17 -37.08 -4.46
N LYS A 249 1.74 -35.92 -4.13
CA LYS A 249 1.96 -35.42 -2.78
C LYS A 249 0.86 -34.48 -2.25
N GLY A 250 -0.24 -34.30 -2.98
CA GLY A 250 -1.39 -33.46 -2.59
C GLY A 250 -1.46 -32.12 -3.33
N GLN A 251 -2.65 -31.52 -3.36
CA GLN A 251 -2.88 -30.19 -3.92
C GLN A 251 -2.50 -29.14 -2.87
N TYR A 252 -1.43 -28.38 -3.10
CA TYR A 252 -1.06 -27.27 -2.21
C TYR A 252 -1.52 -25.97 -2.85
N THR A 253 -2.25 -25.21 -2.05
CA THR A 253 -2.77 -23.92 -2.46
C THR A 253 -2.59 -22.95 -1.31
N SER A 254 -2.04 -21.78 -1.58
CA SER A 254 -2.08 -20.67 -0.64
C SER A 254 -2.97 -19.59 -1.20
N LYS A 255 -4.02 -19.25 -0.45
CA LYS A 255 -4.93 -18.16 -0.79
C LYS A 255 -5.01 -17.26 0.42
N SER A 256 -4.58 -16.02 0.27
CA SER A 256 -4.65 -15.08 1.37
C SER A 256 -4.54 -13.65 0.88
N VAL A 257 -4.73 -12.74 1.84
CA VAL A 257 -4.41 -11.33 1.68
C VAL A 257 -2.94 -11.20 1.31
N THR A 258 -2.69 -10.34 0.34
CA THR A 258 -1.37 -9.91 -0.12
C THR A 258 -1.16 -8.50 0.39
N VAL A 259 0.01 -8.24 0.94
CA VAL A 259 0.43 -6.90 1.39
C VAL A 259 1.87 -6.75 0.97
N LEU A 260 2.14 -5.85 0.05
CA LEU A 260 3.47 -5.63 -0.51
C LEU A 260 3.82 -4.16 -0.43
N ILE A 261 5.10 -3.89 -0.19
CA ILE A 261 5.70 -2.57 -0.32
C ILE A 261 6.76 -2.70 -1.41
N GLY A 262 6.67 -1.83 -2.40
CA GLY A 262 7.54 -1.82 -3.55
C GLY A 262 8.30 -0.51 -3.69
N GLN A 263 9.48 -0.61 -4.28
CA GLN A 263 10.27 0.53 -4.69
C GLN A 263 10.45 0.45 -6.21
N LYS A 264 9.98 1.45 -6.94
CA LYS A 264 10.36 1.62 -8.35
C LYS A 264 11.79 2.12 -8.39
N ILE A 265 12.62 1.42 -9.13
CA ILE A 265 14.02 1.73 -9.36
C ILE A 265 14.15 2.14 -10.82
N MET A 266 14.55 3.39 -11.01
CA MET A 266 14.94 3.91 -12.31
C MET A 266 16.43 3.64 -12.49
N PHE A 267 16.78 3.00 -13.60
CA PHE A 267 18.16 2.85 -14.07
C PHE A 267 18.33 3.61 -15.38
#